data_AF-A0A1Q8CQU3-F1
#
_entry.id   AF-A0A1Q8CQU3-F1
#
_cell.length_a   1.000
_cell.length_b   1.000
_cell.length_c   1.000
_cell.angle_alpha   90.00
_cell.angle_beta   90.00
_cell.angle_gamma   90.00
#
_symmetry.space_group_name_H-M   'P 1'
#
loop_
_entity.id
_entity.type
_entity.pdbx_description
1 polymer ?
#
loop_
_entity_poly.entity_id
_entity_poly.type
_entity_poly.pdbx_seq_one_letter_code
_entity_poly.pdbx_strand_id
1 'polypeptide(L)' 'MSAERDELMRLVQDMSEDQVRRVLAELRPSVRPAGERPWPPLFFAIAPGDGVSIASEADELPRGRR' A
#
# COMPACT_ATOMS: atom_id res chain seq x y z
N MET A 1 -6.09 -12.56 9.76
CA MET A 1 -4.79 -12.44 9.07
C MET A 1 -4.86 -13.26 7.78
N SER A 2 -3.97 -13.03 6.80
CA SER A 2 -3.93 -13.88 5.59
C SER A 2 -3.21 -15.19 5.93
N ALA A 3 -3.67 -16.33 5.40
CA ALA A 3 -3.02 -17.62 5.57
C ALA A 3 -1.51 -17.59 5.21
N GLU A 4 -1.14 -16.78 4.21
CA GLU A 4 0.25 -16.59 3.80
C GLU A 4 1.09 -15.86 4.86
N ARG A 5 0.48 -14.89 5.55
CA ARG A 5 1.16 -14.16 6.64
C ARG A 5 1.33 -15.05 7.86
N ASP A 6 0.34 -15.87 8.16
CA ASP A 6 0.38 -16.79 9.29
C ASP A 6 1.45 -17.87 9.09
N GLU A 7 1.56 -18.42 7.87
CA GLU A 7 2.60 -19.37 7.52
C GLU A 7 4.01 -18.75 7.59
N LEU A 8 4.18 -17.51 7.12
CA LEU A 8 5.46 -16.81 7.24
C LEU A 8 5.87 -16.60 8.71
N MET A 9 4.92 -16.25 9.59
CA MET A 9 5.19 -16.12 11.02
C MET A 9 5.61 -17.44 11.66
N ARG A 10 5.00 -18.56 11.24
CA ARG A 10 5.39 -19.90 11.71
C ARG A 10 6.83 -20.23 11.31
N LEU A 11 7.18 -20.00 10.04
CA LEU A 11 8.52 -20.25 9.53
C LEU A 11 9.58 -19.41 10.27
N VAL A 12 9.30 -18.12 10.51
CA VAL A 12 10.23 -17.24 11.23
C VAL A 12 10.48 -17.70 12.67
N GLN A 13 9.47 -18.24 13.35
CA GLN A 13 9.61 -18.76 14.72
C GLN A 13 10.51 -20.00 14.80
N ASP A 14 10.52 -20.83 13.76
CA ASP A 14 11.32 -22.06 13.70
C ASP A 14 12.78 -21.81 13.25
N MET A 15 13.10 -20.60 12.80
CA MET A 15 14.43 -20.24 12.27
C MET A 15 15.41 -19.86 13.39
N SER A 16 16.70 -20.18 13.18
CA SER A 16 17.77 -19.62 14.01
C SER A 16 18.01 -18.14 13.68
N GLU A 17 18.58 -17.39 14.62
CA GLU A 17 18.93 -15.98 14.43
C GLU A 17 19.82 -15.73 13.21
N ASP A 18 20.73 -16.65 12.87
CA ASP A 18 21.59 -16.51 11.70
C ASP A 18 20.82 -16.71 10.40
N GLN A 19 19.85 -17.64 10.38
CA GLN A 19 18.96 -17.83 9.24
C GLN A 19 18.05 -16.62 9.06
N VAL A 20 17.51 -16.06 10.14
CA VAL A 20 16.68 -14.84 10.12
C VAL A 20 17.47 -13.68 9.53
N ARG A 21 18.71 -13.46 9.99
CA ARG A 21 19.59 -12.39 9.47
C ARG A 21 19.86 -12.53 7.98
N ARG A 22 20.10 -13.76 7.50
CA ARG A 22 20.32 -14.03 6.07
C ARG A 22 19.08 -13.72 5.24
N VAL A 23 17.92 -14.22 5.65
CA VAL A 23 16.65 -14.00 4.93
C VAL A 23 16.28 -12.52 4.91
N LEU A 24 16.51 -11.79 6.00
CA LEU A 24 16.31 -10.33 6.03
C LEU A 24 17.22 -9.59 5.05
N ALA A 25 18.47 -10.03 4.88
CA ALA A 25 19.40 -9.43 3.91
C ALA A 25 18.93 -9.66 2.47
N GLU A 26 18.37 -10.83 2.17
CA GLU A 26 17.85 -11.19 0.85
C GLU A 26 16.52 -10.48 0.52
N LEU A 27 15.63 -10.34 1.51
CA LEU A 27 14.30 -9.75 1.31
C LEU A 27 14.29 -8.21 1.35
N ARG A 28 15.16 -7.58 2.12
CA ARG A 28 15.21 -6.10 2.25
C ARG A 28 15.21 -5.35 0.91
N PRO A 29 16.04 -5.73 -0.09
CA PRO A 29 16.06 -5.07 -1.39
C PRO A 29 14.77 -5.29 -2.21
N SER A 30 14.06 -6.39 -1.95
CA SER A 30 12.87 -6.80 -2.69
C SER A 30 11.58 -6.19 -2.15
N VAL A 31 11.58 -5.76 -0.88
CA VAL A 31 10.43 -5.11 -0.25
C VAL A 31 10.52 -3.60 -0.48
N ARG A 32 9.69 -3.08 -1.39
CA ARG A 32 9.45 -1.63 -1.45
C ARG A 32 8.54 -1.23 -0.29
N PRO A 33 8.90 -0.23 0.53
CA PRO A 33 7.99 0.29 1.53
C PRO A 33 6.73 0.79 0.84
N ALA A 34 5.57 0.32 1.29
CA ALA A 34 4.28 0.70 0.72
C ALA A 34 4.01 2.22 0.80
N GLY A 35 4.82 2.98 1.58
CA GLY A 35 4.69 4.42 1.78
C GLY A 35 5.68 5.32 1.03
N GLU A 36 6.59 4.80 0.20
CA GLU A 36 7.55 5.66 -0.53
C GLU A 36 6.94 6.37 -1.75
N ARG A 37 5.73 5.98 -2.18
CA ARG A 37 4.96 6.77 -3.14
C ARG A 37 4.04 7.72 -2.38
N PRO A 38 4.20 9.05 -2.54
CA PRO A 38 3.22 9.98 -1.98
C PRO A 38 1.85 9.63 -2.54
N TRP A 39 0.90 9.37 -1.65
CA TRP A 39 -0.53 9.32 -1.95
C TRP A 39 -1.17 10.60 -1.37
N PRO A 40 -1.96 11.34 -2.16
CA PRO A 40 -2.25 11.06 -3.54
C PRO A 40 -0.99 11.32 -4.42
N PRO A 41 -0.87 10.66 -5.59
CA PRO A 41 0.28 10.82 -6.46
C PRO A 41 0.53 12.29 -6.78
N LEU A 42 1.76 12.71 -7.07
CA LEU A 42 2.04 14.12 -7.38
C LEU A 42 1.28 14.65 -8.60
N PHE A 43 0.88 13.79 -9.54
CA PHE A 43 0.01 14.15 -10.66
C PHE A 43 -1.45 14.40 -10.23
N PHE A 44 -1.81 14.00 -9.02
CA PHE A 44 -3.05 14.30 -8.32
C PHE A 44 -2.95 15.64 -7.58
N ALA A 45 -2.06 16.53 -8.04
CA ALA A 45 -1.97 17.91 -7.59
C ALA A 45 -3.38 18.50 -7.60
N ILE A 46 -3.85 18.82 -6.41
CA ILE A 46 -5.10 19.53 -6.15
C ILE A 46 -5.06 20.78 -7.02
N ALA A 47 -5.92 20.85 -8.03
CA ALA A 47 -6.14 22.10 -8.74
C ALA A 47 -6.49 23.17 -7.68
N PRO A 48 -5.91 24.38 -7.71
CA PRO A 48 -6.33 25.43 -6.81
C PRO A 48 -7.78 25.75 -7.13
N GLY A 49 -8.66 25.20 -6.31
CA GLY A 49 -10.10 25.36 -6.33
C GLY A 49 -10.55 25.19 -4.90
N ASP A 50 -11.49 26.02 -4.48
CA ASP A 50 -12.18 25.82 -3.22
C ASP A 50 -12.76 24.40 -3.23
N GLY A 51 -12.26 23.50 -2.38
CA GLY A 51 -12.61 22.07 -2.39
C GLY A 51 -14.11 21.73 -2.26
N VAL A 52 -14.97 22.75 -2.22
CA VAL A 52 -16.43 22.71 -2.29
C VAL A 52 -16.94 22.46 -3.71
N SER A 53 -16.30 23.00 -4.75
CA SER A 53 -16.83 22.90 -6.13
C SER A 53 -16.65 21.51 -6.74
N ILE A 54 -15.51 20.86 -6.50
CA ILE A 54 -15.16 19.55 -7.08
C ILE A 54 -15.94 18.40 -6.39
N ALA A 55 -16.23 18.53 -5.10
CA ALA A 55 -17.09 17.58 -4.39
C ALA A 55 -18.55 17.67 -4.84
N SER A 56 -19.01 18.87 -5.25
CA SER A 56 -20.36 19.08 -5.76
C SER A 56 -20.58 18.45 -7.14
N GLU A 57 -19.57 18.44 -8.03
CA GLU A 57 -19.68 17.81 -9.36
C GLU A 57 -19.50 16.28 -9.33
N ALA A 58 -18.75 15.74 -8.37
CA ALA A 58 -18.53 14.29 -8.27
C ALA A 58 -19.81 13.51 -7.93
N ASP A 59 -20.77 14.14 -7.24
CA ASP A 59 -22.06 13.55 -6.88
C ASP A 59 -23.05 13.58 -8.07
N GLU A 60 -22.74 14.30 -9.15
CA GLU A 60 -23.54 14.33 -10.39
C GLU A 60 -23.12 13.27 -11.42
N LEU A 61 -22.10 12.45 -11.14
CA LEU A 61 -21.77 11.32 -12.00
C LEU A 61 -22.95 10.35 -12.06
N PRO A 62 -23.60 10.15 -13.23
CA PRO A 62 -24.72 9.24 -13.31
C PRO A 62 -24.21 7.83 -13.03
N ARG A 63 -24.71 7.21 -11.96
CA ARG A 63 -24.57 5.76 -11.77
C ARG A 63 -25.07 5.11 -13.06
N GLY A 64 -24.15 4.50 -13.80
CA GLY A 64 -24.45 3.85 -15.07
C GLY A 64 -25.71 3.01 -14.97
N ARG A 65 -26.69 3.31 -15.83
CA ARG A 65 -27.69 2.31 -16.20
C ARG A 65 -26.98 1.24 -17.05
N ARG A 66 -27.35 0.00 -16.73
CA ARG A 66 -27.06 -1.28 -17.41
C ARG A 66 -26.73 -1.19 -18.89
#